data_AF-A0A3A2J6H1-F1
#
_entry.id   AF-A0A3A2J6H1-F1
#
_cell.length_a   1.000
_cell.length_b   1.000
_cell.length_c   1.000
_cell.angle_alpha   90.00
_cell.angle_beta   90.00
_cell.angle_gamma   90.00
#
_symmetry.space_group_name_H-M   'P 1'
#
loop_
_entity.id
_entity.type
_entity.pdbx_description
1 polymer ?
#
loop_
_entity_poly.entity_id
_entity_poly.type
_entity_poly.pdbx_seq_one_letter_code
_entity_poly.pdbx_strand_id
1 'polypeptide(L)'
;MRNIILSLMLLLISTLSFATEKTMTDTQTKVKLTTSAGEIIIQLNSDKAPISSANFLTYVNEGFYNGTIFHRIIPGFMAQGGGFDVSFKQKSVHDPIKNEADNGLINNRGTLAMARTNDPNSATAQFFINYKDNTFLNHTGKNASGWGYAVFAEVIEGMDVVDAMATQATGNRGGHQDVPKTDIVIEKAEVIK
;
A
#
# COMPACT_ATOMS: atom_id res chain seq x y z
N MET A 1 42.68 -60.20 -25.85
CA MET A 1 41.27 -60.41 -25.49
C MET A 1 40.85 -59.36 -24.46
N ARG A 2 39.71 -58.75 -24.74
CA ARG A 2 39.05 -57.58 -24.13
C ARG A 2 38.64 -57.83 -22.66
N ASN A 3 38.71 -56.80 -21.79
CA ASN A 3 37.89 -56.54 -20.58
C ASN A 3 38.44 -55.25 -19.92
N ILE A 4 37.95 -54.05 -20.23
CA ILE A 4 36.81 -53.33 -19.62
C ILE A 4 36.93 -53.24 -18.09
N ILE A 5 37.16 -52.03 -17.56
CA ILE A 5 36.40 -51.36 -16.49
C ILE A 5 36.86 -49.89 -16.46
N LEU A 6 35.99 -49.00 -16.96
CA LEU A 6 36.03 -47.56 -16.68
C LEU A 6 35.44 -47.36 -15.28
N SER A 7 36.20 -46.82 -14.33
CA SER A 7 35.63 -46.22 -13.12
C SER A 7 35.46 -44.72 -13.33
N LEU A 8 34.28 -44.34 -13.81
CA LEU A 8 33.83 -42.95 -13.90
C LEU A 8 33.28 -42.54 -12.53
N MET A 9 34.10 -41.86 -11.73
CA MET A 9 33.71 -41.31 -10.44
C MET A 9 32.94 -40.00 -10.70
N LEU A 10 31.61 -40.08 -10.70
CA LEU A 10 30.72 -38.95 -10.91
C LEU A 10 30.67 -38.11 -9.62
N LEU A 11 31.40 -37.00 -9.60
CA LEU A 11 31.35 -36.01 -8.53
C LEU A 11 30.05 -35.20 -8.67
N LEU A 12 29.03 -35.52 -7.86
CA LEU A 12 27.84 -34.68 -7.73
C LEU A 12 28.24 -33.37 -7.02
N ILE A 13 28.45 -32.31 -7.79
CA ILE A 13 28.54 -30.95 -7.27
C ILE A 13 27.08 -30.48 -7.11
N SER A 14 26.55 -30.62 -5.91
CA SER A 14 25.31 -29.95 -5.52
C SER A 14 25.54 -28.44 -5.55
N THR A 15 25.02 -27.76 -6.57
CA THR A 15 24.95 -26.31 -6.57
C THR A 15 23.96 -25.89 -5.50
N LEU A 16 24.46 -25.48 -4.32
CA LEU A 16 23.68 -24.66 -3.41
C LEU A 16 23.40 -23.34 -4.14
N SER A 17 22.21 -23.22 -4.73
CA SER A 17 21.67 -21.92 -5.09
C SER A 17 21.43 -21.16 -3.79
N PHE A 18 22.37 -20.28 -3.45
CA PHE A 18 22.08 -19.19 -2.52
C PHE A 18 20.99 -18.34 -3.18
N ALA A 19 19.74 -18.55 -2.76
CA ALA A 19 18.70 -17.57 -2.97
C ALA A 19 19.14 -16.32 -2.21
N THR A 20 19.55 -15.29 -2.94
CA THR A 20 19.80 -13.98 -2.37
C THR A 20 18.49 -13.49 -1.77
N GLU A 21 18.34 -13.59 -0.46
CA GLU A 21 17.35 -12.77 0.25
C GLU A 21 17.73 -11.33 -0.07
N LYS A 22 16.89 -10.67 -0.89
CA LYS A 22 17.03 -9.26 -1.19
C LYS A 22 16.82 -8.51 0.12
N THR A 23 17.93 -8.23 0.78
CA THR A 23 18.00 -7.40 1.98
C THR A 23 17.33 -6.08 1.64
N MET A 24 16.34 -5.65 2.45
CA MET A 24 15.66 -4.37 2.26
C MET A 24 16.71 -3.27 2.24
N THR A 25 16.90 -2.61 1.10
CA THR A 25 17.89 -1.55 0.95
C THR A 25 17.34 -0.25 1.54
N ASP A 26 18.18 0.49 2.28
CA ASP A 26 17.92 1.82 2.86
C ASP A 26 17.74 2.93 1.79
N THR A 27 17.36 2.56 0.57
CA THR A 27 17.24 3.42 -0.61
C THR A 27 15.78 3.66 -1.01
N GLN A 28 14.83 3.03 -0.32
CA GLN A 28 13.40 3.21 -0.62
C GLN A 28 12.91 4.54 -0.05
N THR A 29 12.12 5.25 -0.86
CA THR A 29 11.56 6.56 -0.49
C THR A 29 10.63 6.41 0.71
N LYS A 30 10.87 7.20 1.75
CA LYS A 30 10.02 7.29 2.94
C LYS A 30 9.17 8.55 2.87
N VAL A 31 7.91 8.45 3.30
CA VAL A 31 6.99 9.58 3.41
C VAL A 31 6.48 9.65 4.84
N LYS A 32 6.53 10.83 5.44
CA LYS A 32 5.91 11.11 6.72
C LYS A 32 4.53 11.72 6.50
N LEU A 33 3.51 11.13 7.11
CA LEU A 33 2.17 11.65 7.23
C LEU A 33 2.01 12.19 8.67
N THR A 34 2.10 13.51 8.82
CA THR A 34 1.72 14.17 10.07
C THR A 34 0.20 14.29 10.08
N THR A 35 -0.45 13.60 11.02
CA THR A 35 -1.91 13.59 11.15
C THR A 35 -2.35 14.16 12.49
N SER A 36 -3.62 14.57 12.60
CA SER A 36 -4.20 15.01 13.88
C SER A 36 -4.26 13.91 14.95
N ALA A 37 -4.03 12.63 14.58
CA ALA A 37 -3.93 11.51 15.50
C ALA A 37 -2.46 11.17 15.89
N GLY A 38 -1.47 11.73 15.21
CA GLY A 38 -0.05 11.40 15.37
C GLY A 38 0.68 11.26 14.02
N GLU A 39 1.98 10.98 14.09
CA GLU A 39 2.81 10.79 12.89
C GLU A 39 2.82 9.33 12.44
N ILE A 40 2.76 9.12 11.12
CA ILE A 40 2.92 7.81 10.48
C ILE A 40 4.04 7.92 9.46
N ILE A 41 5.00 7.02 9.50
CA ILE A 41 6.05 6.93 8.48
C ILE A 41 5.79 5.70 7.62
N ILE A 42 5.69 5.93 6.31
CA ILE A 42 5.50 4.87 5.32
C ILE A 42 6.75 4.75 4.43
N GLN A 43 7.05 3.53 4.00
CA GLN A 43 8.09 3.24 3.02
C GLN A 43 7.47 2.75 1.72
N LEU A 44 7.81 3.39 0.60
CA LEU A 44 7.28 3.06 -0.72
C LEU A 44 8.11 1.94 -1.38
N ASN A 45 7.43 0.99 -2.01
CA ASN A 45 8.06 -0.11 -2.74
C ASN A 45 8.09 0.19 -4.25
N SER A 46 8.90 1.17 -4.65
CA SER A 46 9.01 1.61 -6.05
C SER A 46 9.56 0.53 -7.00
N ASP A 47 10.24 -0.49 -6.48
CA ASP A 47 10.71 -1.64 -7.27
C ASP A 47 9.56 -2.54 -7.72
N LYS A 48 8.55 -2.73 -6.86
CA LYS A 48 7.41 -3.61 -7.11
C LYS A 48 6.18 -2.87 -7.62
N ALA A 49 6.02 -1.60 -7.25
CA ALA A 49 4.88 -0.76 -7.63
C ALA A 49 5.38 0.61 -8.13
N PRO A 50 6.16 0.66 -9.24
CA PRO A 50 6.74 1.91 -9.73
C PRO A 50 5.68 2.94 -10.11
N ILE A 51 4.58 2.55 -10.75
CA ILE A 51 3.54 3.50 -11.19
C ILE A 51 2.79 4.05 -9.98
N SER A 52 2.40 3.17 -9.05
CA SER A 52 1.63 3.54 -7.85
C SER A 52 2.46 4.42 -6.91
N SER A 53 3.74 4.06 -6.70
CA SER A 53 4.68 4.84 -5.89
C SER A 53 4.94 6.22 -6.49
N ALA A 54 5.19 6.30 -7.81
CA ALA A 54 5.40 7.57 -8.48
C ALA A 54 4.15 8.46 -8.43
N ASN A 55 2.97 7.90 -8.68
CA ASN A 55 1.70 8.61 -8.58
C ASN A 55 1.46 9.16 -7.16
N PHE A 56 1.67 8.34 -6.12
CA PHE A 56 1.54 8.78 -4.74
C PHE A 56 2.53 9.91 -4.41
N LEU A 57 3.79 9.79 -4.85
CA LEU A 57 4.81 10.83 -4.66
C LEU A 57 4.47 12.14 -5.37
N THR A 58 3.88 12.09 -6.56
CA THR A 58 3.39 13.30 -7.25
C THR A 58 2.41 14.05 -6.36
N TYR A 59 1.39 13.37 -5.81
CA TYR A 59 0.44 13.99 -4.89
C TYR A 59 1.09 14.50 -3.60
N VAL A 60 2.07 13.79 -3.03
CA VAL A 60 2.83 14.26 -1.86
C VAL A 60 3.58 15.56 -2.19
N ASN A 61 4.33 15.58 -3.29
CA ASN A 61 5.17 16.72 -3.68
C ASN A 61 4.35 17.96 -4.07
N GLU A 62 3.14 17.77 -4.59
CA GLU A 62 2.18 18.84 -4.88
C GLU A 62 1.45 19.36 -3.62
N GLY A 63 1.67 18.74 -2.45
CA GLY A 63 0.95 19.06 -1.22
C GLY A 63 -0.53 18.67 -1.26
N PHE A 64 -0.92 17.78 -2.18
CA PHE A 64 -2.31 17.39 -2.39
C PHE A 64 -2.92 16.75 -1.14
N TYR A 65 -2.16 15.96 -0.39
CA TYR A 65 -2.67 15.30 0.81
C TYR A 65 -2.84 16.25 2.00
N ASN A 66 -2.25 17.44 1.98
CA ASN A 66 -2.37 18.40 3.08
C ASN A 66 -3.83 18.88 3.20
N GLY A 67 -4.37 18.77 4.41
CA GLY A 67 -5.77 19.06 4.73
C GLY A 67 -6.76 18.02 4.22
N THR A 68 -6.30 16.87 3.72
CA THR A 68 -7.19 15.74 3.43
C THR A 68 -7.50 14.93 4.68
N ILE A 69 -8.57 14.15 4.67
CA ILE A 69 -8.99 13.34 5.81
C ILE A 69 -8.96 11.84 5.52
N PHE A 70 -8.83 11.03 6.57
CA PHE A 70 -9.27 9.64 6.57
C PHE A 70 -10.80 9.61 6.65
N HIS A 71 -11.44 9.60 5.49
CA HIS A 71 -12.89 9.74 5.36
C HIS A 71 -13.65 8.43 5.57
N ARG A 72 -12.96 7.29 5.67
CA ARG A 72 -13.59 5.99 5.90
C ARG A 72 -12.70 5.09 6.76
N ILE A 73 -13.19 4.67 7.92
CA ILE A 73 -12.47 3.80 8.85
C ILE A 73 -13.37 2.64 9.24
N ILE A 74 -12.91 1.42 8.98
CA ILE A 74 -13.62 0.19 9.36
C ILE A 74 -12.71 -0.60 10.31
N PRO A 75 -13.02 -0.64 11.62
CA PRO A 75 -12.24 -1.38 12.58
C PRO A 75 -12.08 -2.85 12.18
N GLY A 76 -10.85 -3.36 12.27
CA GLY A 76 -10.55 -4.73 11.83
C GLY A 76 -10.59 -4.92 10.32
N PHE A 77 -10.56 -3.86 9.52
CA PHE A 77 -10.43 -3.93 8.06
C PHE A 77 -9.39 -2.95 7.52
N MET A 78 -9.73 -1.67 7.36
CA MET A 78 -8.80 -0.66 6.83
C MET A 78 -9.20 0.78 7.20
N ALA A 79 -8.25 1.71 7.02
CA ALA A 79 -8.48 3.16 7.04
C ALA A 79 -8.17 3.76 5.67
N GLN A 80 -9.14 4.40 5.03
CA GLN A 80 -9.05 4.99 3.70
C GLN A 80 -9.06 6.51 3.77
N GLY A 81 -8.16 7.15 3.03
CA GLY A 81 -7.93 8.60 3.07
C GLY A 81 -7.45 9.17 1.74
N GLY A 82 -7.02 10.44 1.77
CA GLY A 82 -6.38 11.10 0.63
C GLY A 82 -7.30 11.46 -0.53
N GLY A 83 -8.59 11.67 -0.28
CA GLY A 83 -9.57 12.01 -1.33
C GLY A 83 -10.48 13.21 -1.04
N PHE A 84 -10.77 13.45 0.25
CA PHE A 84 -11.70 14.48 0.70
C PHE A 84 -10.99 15.45 1.64
N ASP A 85 -11.37 16.73 1.60
CA ASP A 85 -10.97 17.73 2.58
C ASP A 85 -11.85 17.71 3.84
N VAL A 86 -11.53 18.57 4.81
CA VAL A 86 -12.30 18.75 6.07
C VAL A 86 -13.74 19.26 5.85
N SER A 87 -14.02 19.88 4.71
CA SER A 87 -15.40 20.24 4.31
C SER A 87 -16.14 19.06 3.68
N PHE A 88 -15.51 17.87 3.67
CA PHE A 88 -15.99 16.66 3.04
C PHE A 88 -16.21 16.80 1.53
N LYS A 89 -15.44 17.68 0.89
CA LYS A 89 -15.44 17.86 -0.57
C LYS A 89 -14.33 17.04 -1.18
N GLN A 90 -14.65 16.28 -2.22
CA GLN A 90 -13.65 15.53 -2.97
C GLN A 90 -12.73 16.51 -3.71
N LYS A 91 -11.41 16.34 -3.54
CA LYS A 91 -10.41 17.16 -4.25
C LYS A 91 -10.27 16.69 -5.70
N SER A 92 -9.94 17.62 -6.60
CA SER A 92 -9.68 17.31 -8.02
C SER A 92 -8.41 16.47 -8.16
N VAL A 93 -8.48 15.38 -8.92
CA VAL A 93 -7.41 14.40 -9.09
C VAL A 93 -6.86 14.41 -10.51
N HIS A 94 -5.64 13.87 -10.67
CA HIS A 94 -5.05 13.53 -11.97
C HIS A 94 -5.75 12.33 -12.62
N ASP A 95 -5.34 12.03 -13.85
CA ASP A 95 -5.80 10.84 -14.58
C ASP A 95 -5.52 9.55 -13.81
N PRO A 96 -6.38 8.53 -13.95
CA PRO A 96 -6.22 7.28 -13.24
C PRO A 96 -5.02 6.48 -13.73
N ILE A 97 -4.45 5.67 -12.84
CA ILE A 97 -3.28 4.84 -13.13
C ILE A 97 -3.65 3.38 -13.40
N LYS A 98 -2.80 2.71 -14.17
CA LYS A 98 -2.84 1.25 -14.35
C LYS A 98 -2.67 0.56 -13.00
N ASN A 99 -3.46 -0.48 -12.76
CA ASN A 99 -3.35 -1.30 -11.56
C ASN A 99 -2.08 -2.17 -11.60
N GLU A 100 -1.34 -2.18 -10.49
CA GLU A 100 -0.12 -2.98 -10.29
C GLU A 100 -0.30 -4.11 -9.27
N ALA A 101 -1.53 -4.54 -8.97
CA ALA A 101 -1.80 -5.58 -7.97
C ALA A 101 -1.20 -6.96 -8.33
N ASP A 102 -0.80 -7.20 -9.57
CA ASP A 102 -0.08 -8.41 -9.99
C ASP A 102 1.42 -8.39 -9.66
N ASN A 103 1.89 -7.44 -8.84
CA ASN A 103 3.28 -7.29 -8.41
C ASN A 103 3.76 -8.29 -7.33
N GLY A 104 2.85 -9.12 -6.80
CA GLY A 104 3.14 -10.13 -5.79
C GLY A 104 3.16 -9.62 -4.33
N LEU A 105 2.89 -8.34 -4.10
CA LEU A 105 2.66 -7.80 -2.76
C LEU A 105 1.25 -8.15 -2.29
N ILE A 106 1.10 -8.39 -0.99
CA ILE A 106 -0.15 -8.84 -0.36
C ILE A 106 -0.67 -7.80 0.62
N ASN A 107 -1.99 -7.65 0.71
CA ASN A 107 -2.70 -6.70 1.58
C ASN A 107 -2.67 -7.17 3.05
N ASN A 108 -1.47 -7.28 3.60
CA ASN A 108 -1.23 -7.62 4.99
C ASN A 108 -1.37 -6.39 5.90
N ARG A 109 -1.48 -6.63 7.20
CA ARG A 109 -1.46 -5.55 8.20
C ARG A 109 -0.30 -4.58 7.96
N GLY A 110 -0.58 -3.28 8.05
CA GLY A 110 0.40 -2.21 7.88
C GLY A 110 0.72 -1.87 6.43
N THR A 111 0.27 -2.65 5.45
CA THR A 111 0.46 -2.30 4.03
C THR A 111 -0.51 -1.21 3.59
N LEU A 112 -0.04 -0.37 2.66
CA LEU A 112 -0.86 0.61 1.95
C LEU A 112 -1.12 0.14 0.53
N ALA A 113 -2.36 0.28 0.10
CA ALA A 113 -2.79 -0.01 -1.26
C ALA A 113 -3.66 1.11 -1.84
N MET A 114 -3.65 1.21 -3.17
CA MET A 114 -4.45 2.20 -3.89
C MET A 114 -5.94 1.85 -3.83
N ALA A 115 -6.77 2.80 -3.39
CA ALA A 115 -8.22 2.68 -3.51
C ALA A 115 -8.65 2.98 -4.95
N ARG A 116 -9.74 2.34 -5.39
CA ARG A 116 -10.26 2.45 -6.76
C ARG A 116 -11.76 2.19 -6.81
N THR A 117 -12.35 2.49 -7.96
CA THR A 117 -13.72 2.06 -8.29
C THR A 117 -13.74 0.60 -8.77
N ASN A 118 -14.89 0.14 -9.28
CA ASN A 118 -15.00 -1.18 -9.89
C ASN A 118 -14.12 -1.35 -11.13
N ASP A 119 -13.85 -0.27 -11.87
CA ASP A 119 -12.86 -0.30 -12.95
C ASP A 119 -11.49 -0.58 -12.33
N PRO A 120 -10.81 -1.67 -12.75
CA PRO A 120 -9.56 -2.02 -12.14
C PRO A 120 -8.44 -0.98 -12.32
N ASN A 121 -8.46 -0.16 -13.38
CA ASN A 121 -7.48 0.90 -13.68
C ASN A 121 -8.03 2.30 -13.36
N SER A 122 -8.76 2.45 -12.25
CA SER A 122 -9.37 3.72 -11.82
C SER A 122 -8.76 4.34 -10.57
N ALA A 123 -7.66 3.78 -10.07
CA ALA A 123 -6.95 4.36 -8.93
C ALA A 123 -6.41 5.75 -9.29
N THR A 124 -6.57 6.71 -8.38
CA THR A 124 -6.05 8.09 -8.52
C THR A 124 -5.26 8.47 -7.27
N ALA A 125 -5.79 9.29 -6.37
CA ALA A 125 -5.07 9.78 -5.17
C ALA A 125 -5.38 8.97 -3.89
N GLN A 126 -6.55 8.35 -3.81
CA GLN A 126 -7.00 7.70 -2.59
C GLN A 126 -6.23 6.42 -2.32
N PHE A 127 -5.89 6.20 -1.05
CA PHE A 127 -5.21 5.01 -0.55
C PHE A 127 -5.90 4.51 0.71
N PHE A 128 -5.61 3.28 1.10
CA PHE A 128 -5.99 2.75 2.39
C PHE A 128 -4.84 2.03 3.08
N ILE A 129 -4.84 2.05 4.42
CA ILE A 129 -3.93 1.31 5.29
C ILE A 129 -4.67 0.09 5.83
N ASN A 130 -4.08 -1.10 5.69
CA ASN A 130 -4.66 -2.35 6.19
C ASN A 130 -4.47 -2.49 7.71
N TYR A 131 -5.55 -2.66 8.47
CA TYR A 131 -5.49 -2.93 9.93
C TYR A 131 -5.16 -4.40 10.25
N LYS A 132 -5.38 -5.30 9.30
CA LYS A 132 -5.17 -6.74 9.42
C LYS A 132 -4.80 -7.31 8.05
N ASP A 133 -4.56 -8.61 8.01
CA ASP A 133 -4.39 -9.34 6.76
C ASP A 133 -5.73 -9.48 6.02
N ASN A 134 -5.85 -8.77 4.91
CA ASN A 134 -7.02 -8.70 4.05
C ASN A 134 -6.76 -9.43 2.73
N THR A 135 -6.43 -10.72 2.81
CA THR A 135 -6.01 -11.51 1.65
C THR A 135 -7.04 -11.61 0.54
N PHE A 136 -8.32 -11.35 0.83
CA PHE A 136 -9.40 -11.26 -0.17
C PHE A 136 -9.28 -10.04 -1.09
N LEU A 137 -8.46 -9.04 -0.75
CA LEU A 137 -8.14 -7.89 -1.60
C LEU A 137 -6.98 -8.18 -2.57
N ASN A 138 -6.29 -9.31 -2.41
CA ASN A 138 -5.13 -9.65 -3.22
C ASN A 138 -5.53 -10.00 -4.66
N HIS A 139 -4.57 -9.80 -5.56
CA HIS A 139 -4.70 -10.22 -6.94
C HIS A 139 -4.84 -11.74 -7.04
N THR A 140 -5.87 -12.21 -7.77
CA THR A 140 -6.11 -13.64 -8.06
C THR A 140 -6.21 -13.93 -9.55
N GLY A 141 -6.38 -12.92 -10.41
CA GLY A 141 -6.33 -13.12 -11.86
C GLY A 141 -6.82 -11.93 -12.68
N LYS A 142 -6.61 -12.00 -14.00
CA LYS A 142 -6.87 -10.91 -14.95
C LYS A 142 -8.32 -10.67 -15.35
N ASN A 143 -9.18 -10.47 -14.36
CA ASN A 143 -10.63 -10.30 -14.54
C ASN A 143 -11.24 -9.31 -13.54
N ALA A 144 -12.50 -8.93 -13.77
CA ALA A 144 -13.20 -7.89 -13.01
C ALA A 144 -13.23 -8.15 -11.49
N SER A 145 -13.40 -9.40 -11.07
CA SER A 145 -13.50 -9.77 -9.64
C SER A 145 -12.14 -10.07 -9.01
N GLY A 146 -11.14 -10.43 -9.81
CA GLY A 146 -9.85 -10.96 -9.35
C GLY A 146 -8.68 -9.98 -9.45
N TRP A 147 -8.89 -8.77 -9.98
CA TRP A 147 -7.77 -7.82 -10.17
C TRP A 147 -7.12 -7.40 -8.86
N GLY A 148 -7.90 -7.28 -7.79
CA GLY A 148 -7.39 -6.91 -6.46
C GLY A 148 -7.04 -5.42 -6.33
N TYR A 149 -6.25 -5.10 -5.31
CA TYR A 149 -5.81 -3.76 -4.95
C TYR A 149 -4.28 -3.72 -4.86
N ALA A 150 -3.67 -2.74 -5.53
CA ALA A 150 -2.23 -2.63 -5.68
C ALA A 150 -1.60 -2.12 -4.38
N VAL A 151 -0.92 -3.01 -3.65
CA VAL A 151 -0.05 -2.64 -2.54
C VAL A 151 1.18 -1.95 -3.12
N PHE A 152 1.54 -0.80 -2.54
CA PHE A 152 2.67 0.02 -3.00
C PHE A 152 3.55 0.55 -1.88
N ALA A 153 3.14 0.43 -0.61
CA ALA A 153 3.92 0.89 0.53
C ALA A 153 3.57 0.11 1.80
N GLU A 154 4.34 0.32 2.87
CA GLU A 154 4.07 -0.21 4.20
C GLU A 154 4.35 0.85 5.28
N VAL A 155 3.61 0.79 6.39
CA VAL A 155 3.89 1.56 7.60
C VAL A 155 5.12 0.98 8.28
N ILE A 156 6.16 1.80 8.44
CA ILE A 156 7.39 1.43 9.15
C ILE A 156 7.45 2.02 10.56
N GLU A 157 6.77 3.14 10.81
CA GLU A 157 6.61 3.74 12.15
C GLU A 157 5.21 4.35 12.29
N GLY A 158 4.67 4.39 13.52
CA GLY A 158 3.34 4.95 13.80
C GLY A 158 2.16 4.00 13.55
N MET A 159 2.40 2.68 13.60
CA MET A 159 1.30 1.72 13.45
C MET A 159 0.35 1.72 14.66
N ASP A 160 0.82 2.11 15.83
CA ASP A 160 0.01 2.40 17.02
C ASP A 160 -0.91 3.62 16.81
N VAL A 161 -0.43 4.65 16.11
CA VAL A 161 -1.25 5.79 15.68
C VAL A 161 -2.35 5.32 14.74
N VAL A 162 -2.00 4.48 13.76
CA VAL A 162 -2.99 3.87 12.85
C VAL A 162 -4.02 3.08 13.66
N ASP A 163 -3.61 2.17 14.56
CA ASP A 163 -4.52 1.40 15.41
C ASP A 163 -5.45 2.28 16.25
N ALA A 164 -4.96 3.41 16.79
CA ALA A 164 -5.77 4.36 17.54
C ALA A 164 -6.85 5.04 16.69
N MET A 165 -6.65 5.19 15.38
CA MET A 165 -7.70 5.68 14.48
C MET A 165 -8.91 4.74 14.44
N ALA A 166 -8.70 3.42 14.58
CA ALA A 166 -9.77 2.42 14.58
C ALA A 166 -10.69 2.48 15.82
N THR A 167 -10.27 3.17 16.88
CA THR A 167 -11.10 3.32 18.10
C THR A 167 -12.07 4.49 18.01
N GLN A 168 -11.94 5.34 16.98
CA GLN A 168 -12.82 6.49 16.78
C GLN A 168 -14.23 6.03 16.40
N ALA A 169 -15.24 6.68 17.00
CA ALA A 169 -16.62 6.44 16.62
C ALA A 169 -16.86 6.86 15.17
N THR A 170 -17.49 6.00 14.38
CA THR A 170 -17.85 6.28 12.98
C THR A 170 -19.36 6.50 12.84
N GLY A 171 -19.77 7.04 11.69
CA GLY A 171 -21.16 7.27 11.33
C GLY A 171 -21.30 7.58 9.86
N ASN A 172 -22.48 8.11 9.49
CA ASN A 172 -22.78 8.49 8.12
C ASN A 172 -22.56 9.99 7.93
N ARG A 173 -21.97 10.39 6.80
CA ARG A 173 -21.87 11.80 6.38
C ARG A 173 -22.18 11.89 4.88
N GLY A 174 -23.28 12.55 4.54
CA GLY A 174 -23.82 12.52 3.17
C GLY A 174 -24.13 11.09 2.71
N GLY A 175 -23.68 10.71 1.52
CA GLY A 175 -23.82 9.36 0.98
C GLY A 175 -22.76 8.36 1.46
N HIS A 176 -21.89 8.74 2.39
CA HIS A 176 -20.77 7.92 2.85
C HIS A 176 -21.03 7.33 4.24
N GLN A 177 -20.69 6.05 4.41
CA GLN A 177 -20.72 5.32 5.67
C GLN A 177 -19.31 5.20 6.24
N ASP A 178 -19.22 4.77 7.51
CA ASP A 178 -17.95 4.52 8.21
C ASP A 178 -17.04 5.76 8.32
N VAL A 179 -17.64 6.95 8.28
CA VAL A 179 -16.92 8.22 8.39
C VAL A 179 -16.61 8.50 9.86
N PRO A 180 -15.36 8.80 10.26
CA PRO A 180 -15.06 9.22 11.62
C PRO A 180 -15.91 10.41 12.06
N LYS A 181 -16.44 10.38 13.28
CA LYS A 181 -17.21 11.50 13.86
C LYS A 181 -16.32 12.71 14.13
N THR A 182 -15.05 12.46 14.43
CA THR A 182 -14.00 13.47 14.52
C THR A 182 -13.06 13.25 13.36
N ASP A 183 -12.85 14.29 12.55
CA ASP A 183 -11.98 14.19 11.38
C ASP A 183 -10.53 13.89 11.79
N ILE A 184 -9.96 12.85 11.19
CA ILE A 184 -8.53 12.58 11.26
C ILE A 184 -7.90 13.18 10.01
N VAL A 185 -7.24 14.31 10.19
CA VAL A 185 -6.70 15.15 9.12
C VAL A 185 -5.25 14.76 8.88
N ILE A 186 -4.86 14.60 7.62
CA ILE A 186 -3.47 14.61 7.18
C ILE A 186 -3.06 16.09 7.09
N GLU A 187 -2.44 16.58 8.15
CA GLU A 187 -2.00 17.97 8.25
C GLU A 187 -0.89 18.25 7.24
N LYS A 188 0.03 17.29 7.10
CA LYS A 188 1.12 17.35 6.14
C LYS A 188 1.55 15.97 5.67
N ALA A 189 1.79 15.83 4.37
CA ALA A 189 2.53 14.71 3.81
C ALA A 189 3.85 15.22 3.21
N GLU A 190 4.99 14.60 3.56
CA GLU A 190 6.29 15.01 3.03
C GLU A 190 7.25 13.84 2.85
N VAL A 191 8.09 13.91 1.83
CA VAL A 191 9.21 12.98 1.63
C VAL A 191 10.27 13.26 2.69
N ILE A 192 10.76 12.22 3.36
CA ILE A 192 11.81 12.33 4.37
C ILE A 192 13.08 11.57 3.92
N LYS A 193 14.23 12.01 4.44
CA LYS A 193 15.55 11.43 4.15
C LYS A 193 15.92 10.35 5.16
#